data_AF-A0A535UWW8-F1
#
_entry.id   AF-A0A535UWW8-F1
#
_cell.length_a   1.000
_cell.length_b   1.000
_cell.length_c   1.000
_cell.angle_alpha   90.00
_cell.angle_beta   90.00
_cell.angle_gamma   90.00
#
_symmetry.space_group_name_H-M   'P 1'
#
loop_
_entity.id
_entity.type
_entity.pdbx_description
1 polymer ?
#
loop_
_entity_poly.entity_id
_entity_poly.type
_entity_poly.pdbx_seq_one_letter_code
_entity_poly.pdbx_strand_id
1 'polypeptide(L)'
;MTTLAVVAAGALVSACGSTPTTSSSCTKTYHVGLVTDVGKLSDKSFNANAWQGVQDAVNDKSLCIQARVIESNQPTDYQKNMQLFIDQK
;
A
#
# COMPACT_ATOMS: atom_id res chain seq x y z
N MET A 1 -58.09 26.44 11.99
CA MET A 1 -57.67 25.61 13.14
C MET A 1 -58.16 24.21 12.81
N THR A 2 -57.34 23.27 12.37
CA THR A 2 -56.29 22.63 13.17
C THR A 2 -55.25 21.99 12.24
N THR A 3 -53.98 22.31 12.51
CA THR A 3 -52.79 21.66 11.99
C THR A 3 -52.63 20.30 12.68
N LEU A 4 -52.27 19.24 11.96
CA LEU A 4 -51.56 18.11 12.56
C LEU A 4 -50.45 17.65 11.62
N ALA A 5 -49.23 17.94 12.04
CA ALA A 5 -47.99 17.53 11.41
C ALA A 5 -47.77 16.03 11.59
N VAL A 6 -47.38 15.34 10.52
CA VAL A 6 -46.90 13.96 10.58
C VAL A 6 -45.44 13.99 11.06
N VAL A 7 -45.23 13.49 12.28
CA VAL A 7 -43.91 13.30 12.89
C VAL A 7 -43.26 12.06 12.27
N ALA A 8 -42.16 12.26 11.53
CA ALA A 8 -41.28 11.20 11.09
C ALA A 8 -40.31 10.83 12.23
N ALA A 9 -40.67 9.80 13.02
CA ALA A 9 -39.78 9.18 14.00
C ALA A 9 -39.24 7.86 13.41
N GLY A 10 -38.17 7.95 12.62
CA GLY A 10 -37.48 6.81 12.02
C GLY A 10 -36.22 6.43 12.79
N ALA A 11 -36.37 5.47 13.70
CA ALA A 11 -35.38 4.55 14.28
C ALA A 11 -33.90 5.01 14.38
N LEU A 12 -33.50 5.35 15.61
CA LEU A 12 -32.13 5.24 16.09
C LEU A 12 -31.73 3.76 16.15
N VAL A 13 -31.13 3.23 15.08
CA VAL A 13 -30.38 1.98 15.17
C VAL A 13 -28.95 2.32 15.56
N SER A 14 -28.70 2.34 16.87
CA SER A 14 -27.37 2.26 17.46
C SER A 14 -26.77 0.88 17.14
N ALA A 15 -26.33 0.69 15.90
CA ALA A 15 -25.44 -0.40 15.56
C ALA A 15 -24.07 -0.05 16.12
N CYS A 16 -23.80 -0.64 17.29
CA CYS A 16 -22.46 -0.82 17.84
C CYS A 16 -21.67 -1.71 16.85
N GLY A 17 -21.24 -1.10 15.76
CA GLY A 17 -20.32 -1.68 14.80
C GLY A 17 -19.07 -0.83 14.90
N SER A 18 -18.20 -1.18 15.85
CA SER A 18 -16.79 -0.79 15.75
C SER A 18 -16.37 -1.12 14.32
N THR A 19 -16.20 -0.09 13.50
CA THR A 19 -15.39 -0.23 12.29
C THR A 19 -14.10 -0.86 12.78
N PRO A 20 -13.59 -1.95 12.18
CA PRO A 20 -12.23 -2.35 12.46
C PRO A 20 -11.39 -1.20 11.95
N THR A 21 -11.11 -0.24 12.82
CA THR A 21 -9.94 0.61 12.69
C THR A 21 -8.82 -0.40 12.79
N THR A 22 -8.32 -0.83 11.64
CA THR A 22 -7.09 -1.61 11.53
C THR A 22 -5.99 -0.74 12.10
N SER A 23 -5.94 -0.69 13.43
CA SER A 23 -4.90 -0.05 14.19
C SER A 23 -3.70 -0.91 13.88
N SER A 24 -2.87 -0.44 12.95
CA SER A 24 -1.67 -1.12 12.50
C SER A 24 -0.85 -1.48 13.73
N SER A 25 -0.81 -2.76 14.09
CA SER A 25 -0.15 -3.30 15.27
C SER A 25 1.38 -3.36 15.12
N CYS A 26 1.91 -2.63 14.15
CA CYS A 26 3.28 -2.75 13.74
C CYS A 26 4.22 -2.12 14.75
N THR A 27 5.08 -2.95 15.29
CA THR A 27 6.17 -2.55 16.19
C THR A 27 7.41 -2.11 15.43
N LYS A 28 7.46 -2.39 14.11
CA LYS A 28 8.59 -2.08 13.22
C LYS A 28 8.09 -1.78 11.81
N THR A 29 8.88 -1.01 11.07
CA THR A 29 8.72 -0.78 9.63
C THR A 29 9.68 -1.69 8.86
N TYR A 30 9.18 -2.37 7.84
CA TYR A 30 10.02 -3.14 6.91
C TYR A 30 10.39 -2.29 5.70
N HIS A 31 11.65 -2.31 5.32
CA HIS A 31 12.14 -1.64 4.11
C HIS A 31 12.25 -2.67 2.97
N VAL A 32 11.57 -2.42 1.85
CA VAL A 32 11.54 -3.30 0.67
C VAL A 32 12.19 -2.58 -0.52
N GLY A 33 13.27 -3.17 -1.05
CA GLY A 33 13.92 -2.70 -2.28
C GLY A 33 13.60 -3.60 -3.45
N LEU A 34 12.99 -3.07 -4.52
CA LEU A 34 12.81 -3.78 -5.78
C LEU A 34 13.91 -3.36 -6.77
N VAL A 35 14.71 -4.31 -7.23
CA VAL A 35 15.62 -4.11 -8.39
C VAL A 35 14.96 -4.79 -9.58
N THR A 36 14.66 -4.04 -10.64
CA THR A 36 14.01 -4.61 -11.82
C THR A 36 14.97 -5.43 -12.67
N ASP A 37 14.42 -6.33 -13.49
CA ASP A 37 15.15 -6.83 -14.66
C ASP A 37 15.34 -5.70 -15.71
N VAL A 38 16.06 -5.99 -16.80
CA VAL A 38 16.22 -5.07 -17.93
C VAL A 38 14.86 -4.73 -18.52
N GLY A 39 14.58 -3.43 -18.64
CA GLY A 39 13.30 -2.91 -19.13
C GLY A 39 12.91 -1.62 -18.39
N LYS A 40 11.68 -1.14 -18.60
CA LYS A 40 11.19 0.09 -17.95
C LYS A 40 9.90 -0.19 -17.18
N LEU A 41 9.70 0.43 -16.03
CA LEU A 41 8.43 0.39 -15.30
C LEU A 41 7.27 1.00 -16.10
N SER A 42 7.57 1.91 -17.03
CA SER A 42 6.57 2.55 -17.90
C SER A 42 6.06 1.63 -19.02
N ASP A 43 6.67 0.46 -19.23
CA ASP A 43 6.29 -0.48 -20.30
C ASP A 43 4.99 -1.26 -20.03
N LYS A 44 4.43 -1.14 -18.81
CA LYS A 44 3.20 -1.83 -18.36
C LYS A 44 3.26 -3.36 -18.52
N SER A 45 4.46 -3.92 -18.48
CA SER A 45 4.72 -5.36 -18.59
C SER A 45 5.23 -5.88 -17.24
N PHE A 46 6.12 -6.87 -17.30
CA PHE A 46 6.63 -7.60 -16.15
C PHE A 46 7.14 -6.71 -15.01
N ASN A 47 7.98 -5.72 -15.30
CA ASN A 47 8.55 -4.83 -14.28
C ASN A 47 7.48 -3.95 -13.63
N ALA A 48 6.53 -3.44 -14.43
CA ALA A 48 5.39 -2.67 -13.92
C ALA A 48 4.52 -3.51 -12.97
N ASN A 49 4.26 -4.78 -13.32
CA ASN A 49 3.48 -5.70 -12.49
C ASN A 49 4.19 -6.04 -11.18
N ALA A 50 5.51 -6.27 -11.23
CA ALA A 50 6.32 -6.47 -10.03
C ALA A 50 6.25 -5.25 -9.09
N TRP A 51 6.34 -4.04 -9.65
CA TRP A 51 6.23 -2.81 -8.85
C TRP A 51 4.81 -2.57 -8.32
N GLN A 52 3.76 -2.92 -9.08
CA GLN A 52 2.38 -2.84 -8.60
C GLN A 52 2.18 -3.71 -7.36
N GLY A 53 2.66 -4.95 -7.35
CA GLY A 53 2.56 -5.81 -6.16
C GLY A 53 3.26 -5.23 -4.92
N VAL A 54 4.41 -4.57 -5.11
CA VAL A 54 5.09 -3.88 -4.01
C VAL A 54 4.29 -2.67 -3.52
N GLN A 55 3.68 -1.90 -4.42
CA GLN A 55 2.82 -0.78 -4.05
C GLN A 55 1.56 -1.25 -3.31
N ASP A 56 0.97 -2.37 -3.72
CA ASP A 56 -0.18 -2.98 -3.02
C ASP A 56 0.22 -3.37 -1.59
N ALA A 57 1.41 -3.92 -1.39
CA ALA A 57 1.95 -4.23 -0.07
C ALA A 57 2.23 -2.98 0.79
N VAL A 58 2.65 -1.86 0.19
CA VAL A 58 2.78 -0.56 0.89
C VAL A 58 1.41 0.02 1.28
N ASN A 59 0.38 -0.25 0.48
CA ASN A 59 -0.99 0.19 0.75
C ASN A 59 -1.64 -0.62 1.87
N ASP A 60 -1.28 -1.89 2.04
CA ASP A 60 -1.69 -2.69 3.19
C ASP A 60 -0.98 -2.23 4.48
N LYS A 61 -1.71 -1.45 5.28
CA LYS A 61 -1.21 -0.89 6.55
C LYS A 61 -0.95 -1.94 7.63
N SER A 62 -1.39 -3.18 7.45
CA SER A 62 -1.03 -4.27 8.37
C SER A 62 0.40 -4.76 8.18
N LEU A 63 1.01 -4.49 7.03
CA LEU A 63 2.36 -4.96 6.69
C LEU A 63 3.48 -3.99 7.11
N CYS A 64 3.14 -2.70 7.25
CA CYS A 64 4.07 -1.64 7.66
C CYS A 64 5.37 -1.60 6.85
N ILE A 65 5.18 -1.53 5.54
CA ILE A 65 6.25 -1.51 4.56
C ILE A 65 6.51 -0.08 4.07
N GLN A 66 7.79 0.26 3.91
CA GLN A 66 8.25 1.33 3.04
C GLN A 66 9.04 0.71 1.88
N ALA A 67 8.76 1.14 0.66
CA ALA A 67 9.40 0.55 -0.52
C ALA A 67 10.10 1.58 -1.40
N ARG A 68 11.14 1.13 -2.09
CA ARG A 68 11.84 1.84 -3.16
C ARG A 68 12.12 0.89 -4.33
N VAL A 69 12.26 1.45 -5.52
CA VAL A 69 12.56 0.70 -6.75
C VAL A 69 13.75 1.31 -7.47
N ILE A 70 14.58 0.47 -8.09
CA ILE A 70 15.66 0.88 -8.99
C ILE A 70 15.51 0.09 -10.30
N GLU A 71 15.45 0.82 -11.43
CA GLU A 71 15.44 0.21 -12.76
C GLU A 71 16.85 -0.20 -13.18
N SER A 72 17.01 -1.43 -13.66
CA SER A 72 18.26 -1.90 -14.27
C SER A 72 18.24 -1.66 -15.78
N ASN A 73 19.30 -1.09 -16.34
CA ASN A 73 19.39 -0.87 -17.80
C ASN A 73 20.10 -2.05 -18.49
N GLN A 74 20.92 -2.79 -17.76
CA GLN A 74 21.68 -3.94 -18.23
C GLN A 74 21.97 -4.93 -17.09
N PRO A 75 22.27 -6.21 -17.37
CA PRO A 75 22.46 -7.21 -16.32
C PRO A 75 23.59 -6.94 -15.33
N THR A 76 24.63 -6.22 -15.78
CA THR A 76 25.75 -5.82 -14.92
C THR A 76 25.36 -4.80 -13.84
N ASP A 77 24.18 -4.19 -13.93
CA ASP A 77 23.68 -3.24 -12.93
C ASP A 77 23.15 -3.95 -11.67
N TYR A 78 22.74 -5.23 -11.75
CA TYR A 78 21.99 -5.90 -10.67
C TYR A 78 22.73 -5.90 -9.33
N GLN A 79 24.00 -6.33 -9.33
CA GLN A 79 24.78 -6.44 -8.10
C GLN A 79 24.93 -5.06 -7.43
N LYS A 80 25.27 -4.04 -8.22
CA LYS A 80 25.41 -2.66 -7.72
C LYS A 80 24.07 -2.15 -7.18
N ASN A 81 22.97 -2.37 -7.89
CA ASN A 81 21.64 -1.90 -7.50
C ASN A 81 21.15 -2.57 -6.21
N MET A 82 21.38 -3.88 -6.04
CA MET A 82 21.08 -4.58 -4.78
C MET A 82 21.96 -4.06 -3.64
N GLN A 83 23.24 -3.81 -3.89
CA GLN A 83 24.16 -3.29 -2.87
C GLN A 83 23.70 -1.93 -2.33
N LEU A 84 23.14 -1.05 -3.18
CA LEU A 84 22.59 0.24 -2.74
C LEU A 84 21.47 0.10 -1.70
N PHE A 85 20.71 -0.99 -1.71
CA PHE A 85 19.70 -1.28 -0.69
C PHE A 85 20.29 -1.93 0.56
N ILE A 86 21.30 -2.80 0.40
CA ILE A 86 22.00 -3.44 1.53
C ILE A 86 22.74 -2.40 2.38
N ASP A 87 23.32 -1.40 1.73
CA ASP A 87 24.11 -0.35 2.41
C ASP A 87 23.24 0.68 3.13
N GLN A 88 21.94 0.75 2.83
CA GLN A 88 20.98 1.58 3.55
C GLN A 88 20.65 0.89 4.90
N LYS A 89 21.13 1.49 6.00
CA LYS A 89 20.83 1.06 7.37
C LYS A 89 19.56 1.70 7.92
#